data_AF-A0A7J7Q0K6-F1
#
_entry.id   AF-A0A7J7Q0K6-F1
#
_cell.length_a   1.000
_cell.length_b   1.000
_cell.length_c   1.000
_cell.angle_alpha   90.00
_cell.angle_beta   90.00
_cell.angle_gamma   90.00
#
_symmetry.space_group_name_H-M   'P 1'
#
loop_
_entity.id
_entity.type
_entity.pdbx_description
1 polymer ?
#
loop_
_entity_poly.entity_id
_entity_poly.type
_entity_poly.pdbx_seq_one_letter_code
_entity_poly.pdbx_strand_id
1 'polypeptide(L)'
;RATPVCLPCRNLGRDDRLVADHGREGRHPFLDEALMAALLDMPLQLLADLSKPPGTGDKVILRQALASLGLPQAAAREKRAIQFGTRIGKLSNMREFGSNRKANMMSAGQVHINRLPKLACE
;
A
#
# COMPACT_ATOMS: atom_id res chain seq x y z
N ARG A 1 -6.48 -6.39 24.57
CA ARG A 1 -6.79 -5.42 23.50
C ARG A 1 -5.55 -5.26 22.63
N ALA A 2 -5.62 -5.58 21.34
CA ALA A 2 -4.49 -5.38 20.43
C ALA A 2 -4.29 -3.88 20.23
N THR A 3 -3.09 -3.38 20.49
CA THR A 3 -2.71 -2.02 20.10
C THR A 3 -2.72 -1.98 18.57
N PRO A 4 -3.42 -1.02 17.94
CA PRO A 4 -3.41 -0.89 16.49
C PRO A 4 -1.98 -0.56 16.06
N VAL A 5 -1.37 -1.44 15.27
CA VAL A 5 -0.05 -1.16 14.70
C VAL A 5 -0.23 0.00 13.71
N CYS A 6 0.35 1.15 14.03
CA CYS A 6 0.23 2.37 13.24
C CYS A 6 1.07 2.30 11.94
N LEU A 7 0.80 3.21 11.01
CA LEU A 7 1.50 3.28 9.73
C LEU A 7 3.04 3.44 9.88
N PRO A 8 3.55 4.28 10.82
CA PRO A 8 4.98 4.38 11.13
C PRO A 8 5.60 3.04 11.58
N CYS A 9 5.04 2.41 12.60
CA CYS A 9 5.64 1.18 13.17
C CYS A 9 5.48 -0.06 12.28
N ARG A 10 4.53 -0.06 11.32
CA ARG A 10 4.30 -1.20 10.42
C ARG A 10 4.97 -1.02 9.06
N ASN A 11 4.26 -0.38 8.13
CA ASN A 11 4.64 -0.38 6.72
C ASN A 11 5.84 0.52 6.50
N LEU A 12 5.79 1.76 7.02
CA LEU A 12 6.87 2.73 6.83
C LEU A 12 8.15 2.26 7.52
N GLY A 13 8.08 1.80 8.77
CA GLY A 13 9.27 1.32 9.48
C GLY A 13 9.89 0.07 8.86
N ARG A 14 9.10 -0.82 8.22
CA ARG A 14 9.65 -1.92 7.43
C ARG A 14 10.37 -1.40 6.20
N ASP A 15 9.71 -0.53 5.44
CA ASP A 15 10.23 -0.05 4.14
C ASP A 15 11.45 0.87 4.35
N ASP A 16 11.44 1.70 5.39
CA ASP A 16 12.55 2.56 5.81
C ASP A 16 13.80 1.75 6.15
N ARG A 17 13.70 0.74 7.02
CA ARG A 17 14.83 -0.15 7.34
C ARG A 17 15.44 -0.81 6.09
N LEU A 18 14.60 -1.25 5.16
CA LEU A 18 15.08 -1.88 3.91
C LEU A 18 15.79 -0.86 2.99
N VAL A 19 15.28 0.36 2.90
CA VAL A 19 15.85 1.41 2.04
C VAL A 19 17.14 1.98 2.66
N ALA A 20 17.15 2.18 3.99
CA ALA A 20 18.30 2.67 4.75
C ALA A 20 19.48 1.68 4.74
N ASP A 21 19.22 0.37 4.73
CA ASP A 21 20.25 -0.67 4.57
C ASP A 21 21.06 -0.50 3.27
N HIS A 22 20.47 0.17 2.26
CA HIS A 22 21.14 0.50 1.00
C HIS A 22 21.72 1.92 0.97
N GLY A 23 21.83 2.60 2.12
CA GLY A 23 22.30 3.99 2.22
C GLY A 23 21.40 4.99 1.49
N ARG A 24 20.11 4.69 1.38
CA ARG A 24 19.10 5.53 0.72
C ARG A 24 18.04 5.97 1.70
N GLU A 25 17.31 7.03 1.34
CA GLU A 25 16.16 7.53 2.09
C GLU A 25 14.93 7.51 1.18
N GLY A 26 13.82 6.94 1.66
CA GLY A 26 12.54 6.97 0.95
C GLY A 26 11.82 8.28 1.20
N ARG A 27 11.44 9.01 0.14
CA ARG A 27 10.56 10.19 0.27
C ARG A 27 9.13 9.81 -0.06
N HIS A 28 8.18 10.29 0.75
CA HIS A 28 6.76 9.98 0.62
C HIS A 28 5.92 11.26 0.42
N PRO A 29 5.95 11.91 -0.77
CA PRO A 29 5.25 13.18 -0.99
C PRO A 29 3.74 13.14 -0.71
N PHE A 30 3.10 11.97 -0.91
CA PHE A 30 1.68 11.78 -0.64
C PHE A 30 1.35 11.62 0.86
N LEU A 31 2.35 11.61 1.73
CA LEU A 31 2.20 11.63 3.19
C LEU A 31 2.59 12.99 3.80
N ASP A 32 2.80 14.01 2.96
CA ASP A 32 2.99 15.38 3.42
C ASP A 32 1.81 15.83 4.29
N GLU A 33 2.10 16.48 5.42
CA GLU A 33 1.10 16.83 6.43
C GLU A 33 0.08 17.84 5.91
N ALA A 34 0.52 18.85 5.15
CA ALA A 34 -0.36 19.86 4.60
C ALA A 34 -1.27 19.28 3.51
N LEU A 35 -0.72 18.41 2.66
CA LEU A 35 -1.50 17.66 1.69
C LEU A 35 -2.55 16.78 2.39
N MET A 36 -2.15 16.00 3.40
CA MET A 36 -3.05 15.10 4.11
C MET A 36 -4.15 15.88 4.85
N ALA A 37 -3.83 17.00 5.49
CA ALA A 37 -4.83 17.87 6.11
C ALA A 37 -5.86 18.36 5.09
N ALA A 38 -5.41 18.89 3.95
CA ALA A 38 -6.31 19.35 2.90
C ALA A 38 -7.18 18.21 2.31
N LEU A 39 -6.61 17.01 2.13
CA LEU A 39 -7.37 15.85 1.67
C LEU A 39 -8.40 15.37 2.68
N LEU A 40 -8.07 15.39 3.98
CA LEU A 40 -8.97 14.92 5.04
C LEU A 40 -10.14 15.88 5.29
N ASP A 41 -9.96 17.17 5.03
CA ASP A 41 -11.04 18.18 5.12
C ASP A 41 -11.98 18.17 3.91
N MET A 42 -11.62 17.48 2.81
CA MET A 42 -12.47 17.43 1.61
C MET A 42 -13.62 16.43 1.72
N PRO A 43 -14.80 16.74 1.13
CA PRO A 43 -15.88 15.78 0.98
C PRO A 43 -15.41 14.49 0.29
N LEU A 44 -15.79 13.34 0.87
CA LEU A 44 -15.36 12.03 0.37
C LEU A 44 -15.65 11.83 -1.12
N GLN A 45 -16.77 12.34 -1.61
CA GLN A 45 -17.23 12.23 -3.00
C GLN A 45 -16.25 12.87 -4.00
N LEU A 46 -15.45 13.85 -3.57
CA LEU A 46 -14.39 14.45 -4.39
C LEU A 46 -13.13 13.59 -4.43
N LEU A 47 -12.91 12.77 -3.40
CA LEU A 47 -11.77 11.88 -3.29
C LEU A 47 -12.05 10.50 -3.92
N ALA A 48 -13.26 10.00 -3.70
CA ALA A 48 -13.70 8.69 -4.14
C ALA A 48 -15.24 8.59 -4.24
N ASP A 49 -15.70 7.95 -5.31
CA ASP A 49 -17.06 7.49 -5.51
C ASP A 49 -17.03 5.98 -5.77
N LEU A 50 -17.17 5.20 -4.70
CA LEU A 50 -17.06 3.73 -4.76
C LEU A 50 -18.28 3.05 -5.38
N SER A 51 -19.30 3.81 -5.82
CA SER A 51 -20.41 3.27 -6.63
C SER A 51 -19.98 2.99 -8.07
N LYS A 52 -18.91 3.64 -8.53
CA LYS A 52 -18.37 3.49 -9.89
C LYS A 52 -17.43 2.29 -9.99
N PRO A 53 -17.19 1.78 -11.20
CA PRO A 53 -16.22 0.70 -11.42
C PRO A 53 -14.81 1.06 -10.93
N PRO A 54 -14.00 0.05 -10.55
CA PRO A 54 -12.58 0.24 -10.27
C PRO A 54 -11.87 0.96 -11.42
N GLY A 55 -10.90 1.83 -11.10
CA GLY A 55 -10.22 2.64 -12.12
C GLY A 55 -10.92 3.95 -12.45
N THR A 56 -12.17 4.13 -12.00
CA THR A 56 -12.95 5.35 -12.26
C THR A 56 -13.35 6.05 -10.96
N GLY A 57 -13.92 5.29 -10.02
CA GLY A 57 -14.44 5.81 -8.75
C GLY A 57 -13.41 6.00 -7.65
N ASP A 58 -12.29 5.28 -7.69
CA ASP A 58 -11.23 5.39 -6.70
C ASP A 58 -10.27 6.53 -7.05
N LYS A 59 -9.80 7.28 -6.05
CA LYS A 59 -8.74 8.30 -6.21
C LYS A 59 -9.08 9.39 -7.24
N VAL A 60 -10.34 9.83 -7.29
CA VAL A 60 -10.88 10.76 -8.29
C VAL A 60 -10.01 12.00 -8.46
N ILE A 61 -9.72 12.70 -7.37
CA ILE A 61 -8.88 13.91 -7.39
C ILE A 61 -7.48 13.66 -7.96
N LEU A 62 -6.85 12.52 -7.63
CA LEU A 62 -5.54 12.17 -8.14
C LEU A 62 -5.59 11.89 -9.64
N ARG A 63 -6.65 11.22 -10.11
CA ARG A 63 -6.86 10.95 -11.53
C ARG A 63 -7.07 12.24 -12.32
N GLN A 64 -7.84 13.18 -11.78
CA GLN A 64 -8.04 14.50 -12.38
C GLN A 64 -6.71 15.28 -12.47
N ALA A 65 -5.94 15.32 -11.37
CA ALA A 65 -4.63 15.96 -11.37
C ALA A 65 -3.67 15.37 -12.41
N LEU A 66 -3.62 14.04 -12.53
CA LEU A 66 -2.80 13.37 -13.55
C LEU A 66 -3.28 13.72 -14.97
N ALA A 67 -4.58 13.79 -15.22
CA ALA A 67 -5.11 14.20 -16.52
C ALA A 67 -4.72 15.65 -16.86
N SER A 68 -4.82 16.58 -15.90
CA SER A 68 -4.40 17.98 -16.06
C SER A 68 -2.90 18.13 -16.31
N LEU A 69 -2.09 17.21 -15.77
CA LEU A 69 -0.65 17.14 -16.02
C LEU A 69 -0.28 16.45 -17.37
N GLY A 70 -1.26 16.08 -18.18
CA GLY A 70 -1.02 15.42 -19.47
C GLY A 70 -0.68 13.94 -19.37
N LEU A 71 -1.10 13.26 -18.28
CA LEU A 71 -0.86 11.83 -18.02
C LEU A 71 -2.17 11.00 -18.04
N PRO A 72 -2.97 11.04 -19.12
CA PRO A 72 -4.30 10.41 -19.15
C PRO A 72 -4.26 8.89 -19.02
N GLN A 73 -3.20 8.25 -19.53
CA GLN A 73 -3.03 6.80 -19.40
C GLN A 73 -2.77 6.38 -17.94
N ALA A 74 -2.00 7.17 -17.19
CA ALA A 74 -1.77 6.93 -15.77
C ALA A 74 -3.06 7.19 -14.97
N ALA A 75 -3.79 8.26 -15.32
CA ALA A 75 -5.07 8.61 -14.72
C ALA A 75 -6.15 7.52 -14.90
N ALA A 76 -6.12 6.76 -15.99
CA ALA A 76 -7.09 5.68 -16.26
C ALA A 76 -6.71 4.32 -15.65
N ARG A 77 -5.47 4.13 -15.15
CA ARG A 77 -5.02 2.83 -14.65
C ARG A 77 -5.71 2.47 -13.33
N GLU A 78 -6.27 1.26 -13.26
CA GLU A 78 -6.76 0.68 -12.02
C GLU A 78 -5.64 0.53 -10.99
N LYS A 79 -5.93 0.82 -9.70
CA LYS A 79 -4.97 0.61 -8.62
C LYS A 79 -4.66 -0.88 -8.49
N ARG A 80 -3.40 -1.25 -8.67
CA ARG A 80 -2.88 -2.59 -8.38
C ARG A 80 -1.69 -2.47 -7.45
N ALA A 81 -1.72 -3.19 -6.33
CA ALA A 81 -0.56 -3.21 -5.43
C ALA A 81 0.62 -3.89 -6.12
N ILE A 82 1.84 -3.44 -5.83
CA ILE A 82 3.06 -3.87 -6.53
C ILE A 82 3.22 -5.39 -6.49
N GLN A 83 2.91 -6.04 -5.36
CA GLN A 83 3.03 -7.49 -5.24
C GLN A 83 2.10 -8.27 -6.19
N PHE A 84 0.94 -7.70 -6.52
CA PHE A 84 -0.01 -8.29 -7.46
C PHE A 84 0.35 -7.94 -8.91
N GLY A 85 0.78 -6.70 -9.15
CA GLY A 85 1.21 -6.26 -10.48
C GLY A 85 2.43 -7.02 -10.99
N THR A 86 3.43 -7.22 -10.13
CA THR A 86 4.66 -7.97 -10.44
C THR A 86 4.50 -9.48 -10.37
N ARG A 87 3.40 -9.96 -9.77
CA ARG A 87 3.16 -11.38 -9.44
C ARG A 87 4.26 -12.00 -8.56
N ILE A 88 5.03 -11.18 -7.83
CA ILE A 88 6.17 -11.65 -7.01
C ILE A 88 5.75 -12.65 -5.94
N GLY A 89 4.55 -12.48 -5.36
CA GLY A 89 3.98 -13.46 -4.40
C GLY A 89 3.75 -14.84 -5.03
N LYS A 90 3.33 -14.87 -6.30
CA LYS A 90 3.13 -16.13 -7.04
C LYS A 90 4.47 -16.80 -7.33
N LEU A 91 5.47 -16.01 -7.72
CA LEU A 91 6.82 -16.48 -8.06
C LEU A 91 7.57 -17.01 -6.83
N SER A 92 7.53 -16.28 -5.72
CA SER A 92 8.09 -16.73 -4.43
C SER A 92 7.44 -18.02 -3.97
N ASN A 93 6.10 -18.09 -3.99
CA ASN A 93 5.38 -19.31 -3.61
C ASN A 93 5.74 -20.53 -4.47
N MET A 94 5.92 -20.34 -5.78
CA MET A 94 6.36 -21.41 -6.67
C MET A 94 7.78 -21.86 -6.36
N ARG A 95 8.70 -20.91 -6.11
CA ARG A 95 10.10 -21.22 -5.80
C ARG A 95 10.26 -21.95 -4.46
N GLU A 96 9.54 -21.52 -3.44
CA GLU A 96 9.70 -22.03 -2.07
C GLU A 96 8.85 -23.27 -1.79
N PHE A 97 7.62 -23.33 -2.31
CA PHE A 97 6.65 -24.39 -1.97
C PHE A 97 6.27 -25.26 -3.18
N GLY A 98 6.82 -25.00 -4.37
CA GLY A 98 6.53 -25.70 -5.62
C GLY A 98 5.13 -25.42 -6.20
N SER A 99 4.23 -24.80 -5.43
CA SER A 99 2.89 -24.41 -5.89
C SER A 99 2.24 -23.40 -4.94
N ASN A 100 1.35 -22.58 -5.48
CA ASN A 100 0.57 -21.62 -4.67
C ASN A 100 -0.41 -22.32 -3.71
N ARG A 101 -0.95 -23.49 -4.10
CA ARG A 101 -1.85 -24.25 -3.22
C ARG A 101 -1.13 -24.74 -1.97
N LYS A 102 0.09 -25.27 -2.13
CA LYS A 102 0.94 -25.70 -1.01
C LYS A 102 1.36 -24.51 -0.12
N ALA A 103 1.76 -23.39 -0.73
CA ALA A 103 2.09 -22.17 0.00
C ALA A 103 0.92 -21.68 0.88
N ASN A 104 -0.29 -21.64 0.32
CA ASN A 104 -1.49 -21.24 1.07
C ASN A 104 -1.85 -22.21 2.19
N MET A 105 -1.68 -23.53 1.99
CA MET A 105 -1.89 -24.54 3.04
C MET A 105 -0.92 -24.38 4.21
N MET A 106 0.29 -23.91 3.94
CA MET A 106 1.32 -23.65 4.96
C MET A 106 1.24 -22.25 5.57
N SER A 107 0.20 -21.47 5.24
CA SER A 107 0.07 -20.08 5.66
C SER A 107 1.33 -19.25 5.34
N ALA A 108 1.96 -19.50 4.19
CA ALA A 108 3.18 -18.81 3.78
C ALA A 108 2.98 -17.28 3.83
N GLY A 109 3.80 -16.58 4.62
CA GLY A 109 3.70 -15.14 4.84
C GLY A 109 2.72 -14.70 5.93
N GLN A 110 2.02 -15.60 6.63
CA GLN A 110 1.31 -15.23 7.85
C GLN A 110 2.30 -14.93 8.98
N VAL A 111 2.13 -13.76 9.57
CA VAL A 111 2.78 -13.42 10.83
C VAL A 111 1.81 -13.75 11.95
N HIS A 112 2.17 -14.69 12.84
CA HIS A 112 1.40 -14.96 14.04
C HIS A 112 1.48 -13.75 14.98
N ILE A 113 0.52 -12.84 14.87
CA ILE A 113 0.48 -11.57 15.61
C ILE A 113 0.66 -11.80 17.12
N ASN A 114 0.13 -12.90 17.65
CA ASN A 114 0.25 -13.28 19.07
C ASN A 114 1.67 -13.60 19.53
N ARG A 115 2.62 -13.85 18.62
CA ARG A 115 4.03 -14.15 18.93
C ARG A 115 4.97 -12.96 18.76
N LEU A 116 4.48 -11.85 18.21
CA LEU A 116 5.29 -10.64 18.11
C LEU A 116 5.34 -9.95 19.49
N PRO A 117 6.51 -9.47 19.93
CA PRO A 117 6.58 -8.59 21.08
C PRO A 117 5.67 -7.38 20.81
N LYS A 118 4.87 -7.00 21.81
CA LYS A 118 4.08 -5.77 21.72
C LYS A 118 5.07 -4.61 21.75
N LEU A 119 5.47 -4.13 20.58
CA LEU A 119 6.18 -2.88 20.45
C LEU A 119 5.22 -1.77 20.87
N ALA A 120 5.54 -1.11 21.99
CA ALA A 120 5.00 0.22 22.24
C ALA A 120 5.57 1.10 21.12
N CYS A 121 4.68 1.69 20.33
CA CYS A 121 5.06 2.79 19.46
C CYS A 121 4.95 4.02 20.38
N GLU A 122 6.09 4.58 20.80
CA GLU A 122 6.13 5.91 21.42
C GLU A 122 5.77 6.98 20.39
#